data_AF-A0A3N5Q879-F1
#
_entry.id   AF-A0A3N5Q879-F1
#
_cell.length_a   1.000
_cell.length_b   1.000
_cell.length_c   1.000
_cell.angle_alpha   90.00
_cell.angle_beta   90.00
_cell.angle_gamma   90.00
#
_symmetry.space_group_name_H-M   'P 1'
#
loop_
_entity.id
_entity.type
_entity.pdbx_description
1 polymer ?
#
loop_
_entity_poly.entity_id
_entity_poly.type
_entity_poly.pdbx_seq_one_letter_code
_entity_poly.pdbx_strand_id
1 'polypeptide(L)'
;MNSIKTSIDKDQFKYFPFKTQLSFKSLIEFWENELSHSNAFRTELIKISLEKIKQIPELNNLIEDYSILDKYKDVIDLLMAVIYPSAQWNRQISASVVPFSFNFFYRTPLFDKILPKDGNFNIEKVGLAAEDVFLDKVINAYLLILAQLYNVQAVLKSPLVAKIKNIETQLNSYYQLSVDPTFVRAVCKDKLPELSHAEIKSLLKDVYNIDLWMRLLPPEKF
;
A
#
# COMPACT_ATOMS: atom_id res chain seq x y z
N MET A 1 -13.02 -29.67 22.85
CA MET A 1 -12.75 -28.60 21.87
C MET A 1 -11.27 -28.27 21.95
N ASN A 2 -10.47 -28.86 21.06
CA ASN A 2 -9.02 -28.70 21.09
C ASN A 2 -8.64 -27.40 20.39
N SER A 3 -8.23 -26.42 21.18
CA SER A 3 -7.54 -25.22 20.73
C SER A 3 -6.15 -25.62 20.22
N ILE A 4 -6.01 -25.67 18.90
CA ILE A 4 -4.70 -25.79 18.26
C ILE A 4 -4.00 -24.45 18.50
N LYS A 5 -3.17 -24.40 19.54
CA LYS A 5 -2.16 -23.34 19.72
C LYS A 5 -1.04 -23.63 18.73
N THR A 6 -1.16 -23.11 17.51
CA THR A 6 0.00 -22.98 16.62
C THR A 6 0.93 -21.98 17.29
N SER A 7 2.03 -22.49 17.83
CA SER A 7 3.04 -21.69 18.52
C SER A 7 3.87 -21.00 17.45
N ILE A 8 3.32 -19.91 16.92
CA ILE A 8 4.07 -19.00 16.07
C ILE A 8 5.22 -18.46 16.93
N ASP A 9 6.45 -18.72 16.51
CA ASP A 9 7.65 -18.21 17.15
C ASP A 9 7.63 -16.67 17.08
N LYS A 10 7.37 -16.03 18.23
CA LYS A 10 6.98 -14.62 18.34
C LYS A 10 8.10 -13.66 17.92
N ASP A 11 9.34 -14.13 17.85
CA ASP A 11 10.49 -13.32 17.46
C ASP A 11 10.68 -13.22 15.92
N GLN A 12 10.04 -14.08 15.12
CA GLN A 12 10.24 -14.08 13.66
C GLN A 12 9.51 -12.94 12.92
N PHE A 13 8.58 -12.24 13.58
CA PHE A 13 7.69 -11.25 12.94
C PHE A 13 7.86 -9.82 13.43
N LYS A 14 9.07 -9.45 13.87
CA LYS A 14 9.37 -8.09 14.33
C LYS A 14 9.41 -7.06 13.18
N TYR A 15 9.53 -7.52 11.93
CA TYR A 15 9.65 -6.68 10.73
C TYR A 15 8.87 -7.25 9.55
N PHE A 16 8.33 -6.37 8.70
CA PHE A 16 7.63 -6.75 7.48
C PHE A 16 8.60 -7.50 6.53
N PRO A 17 8.26 -8.71 6.03
CA PRO A 17 9.25 -9.63 5.46
C PRO A 17 9.62 -9.34 3.99
N PHE A 18 8.84 -8.50 3.30
CA PHE A 18 9.10 -8.15 1.91
C PHE A 18 9.89 -6.85 1.81
N LYS A 19 10.78 -6.78 0.80
CA LYS A 19 11.40 -5.50 0.43
C LYS A 19 10.34 -4.63 -0.23
N THR A 20 10.19 -3.39 0.24
CA THR A 20 9.30 -2.40 -0.39
C THR A 20 10.08 -1.18 -0.83
N GLN A 21 9.73 -0.65 -2.01
CA GLN A 21 10.34 0.55 -2.56
C GLN A 21 9.26 1.42 -3.20
N LEU A 22 9.43 2.74 -3.12
CA LEU A 22 8.53 3.69 -3.76
C LEU A 22 8.92 3.84 -5.23
N SER A 23 7.93 3.92 -6.11
CA SER A 23 8.11 4.31 -7.51
C SER A 23 6.80 4.85 -8.06
N PHE A 24 6.89 5.85 -8.94
CA PHE A 24 5.73 6.37 -9.67
C PHE A 24 5.44 5.58 -10.95
N LYS A 25 6.25 4.57 -11.29
CA LYS A 25 6.15 3.82 -12.55
C LYS A 25 4.75 3.25 -12.83
N SER A 26 4.13 2.58 -11.86
CA SER A 26 2.77 2.03 -12.04
C SER A 26 1.73 3.12 -12.34
N LEU A 27 1.86 4.28 -11.69
CA LEU A 27 0.96 5.42 -11.90
C LEU A 27 1.18 6.08 -13.26
N ILE A 28 2.45 6.23 -13.66
CA ILE A 28 2.83 6.75 -14.98
C ILE A 28 2.28 5.84 -16.08
N GLU A 29 2.51 4.53 -16.00
CA GLU A 29 2.04 3.55 -16.98
C GLU A 29 0.50 3.53 -17.07
N PHE A 30 -0.19 3.64 -15.93
CA PHE A 30 -1.65 3.76 -15.90
C PHE A 30 -2.13 4.99 -16.68
N TRP A 31 -1.52 6.15 -16.44
CA TRP A 31 -1.87 7.38 -17.14
C TRP A 31 -1.53 7.35 -18.62
N GLU A 32 -0.41 6.76 -19.01
CA GLU A 32 -0.06 6.56 -20.42
C GLU A 32 -1.11 5.70 -21.14
N ASN A 33 -1.59 4.64 -20.48
CA ASN A 33 -2.65 3.80 -21.02
C ASN A 33 -4.01 4.53 -21.09
N GLU A 34 -4.35 5.35 -20.10
CA GLU A 34 -5.58 6.16 -20.15
C GLU A 34 -5.54 7.18 -21.31
N LEU A 35 -4.38 7.77 -21.60
CA LEU A 35 -4.21 8.70 -22.72
C LEU A 35 -4.43 8.04 -24.08
N SER A 36 -4.06 6.76 -24.26
CA SER A 36 -4.22 6.07 -25.54
C SER A 36 -5.68 5.68 -25.85
N HIS A 37 -6.57 5.71 -24.84
CA HIS A 37 -7.95 5.20 -24.96
C HIS A 37 -9.05 6.27 -24.77
N SER A 38 -8.70 7.52 -24.45
CA SER A 38 -9.69 8.53 -24.01
C SER A 38 -9.91 9.69 -25.00
N ASN A 39 -11.13 10.25 -24.98
CA ASN A 39 -11.50 11.45 -25.75
C ASN A 39 -10.77 12.69 -25.19
N ALA A 40 -10.25 13.53 -26.12
CA ALA A 40 -9.21 14.55 -25.92
C ALA A 40 -9.37 15.60 -24.80
N PHE A 41 -10.55 15.74 -24.16
CA PHE A 41 -10.81 16.83 -23.21
C PHE A 41 -10.47 16.50 -21.75
N ARG A 42 -10.45 15.21 -21.37
CA ARG A 42 -10.16 14.79 -19.98
C ARG A 42 -8.67 14.58 -19.69
N THR A 43 -7.82 14.78 -20.69
CA THR A 43 -6.45 14.26 -20.68
C THR A 43 -5.36 15.32 -20.57
N GLU A 44 -5.70 16.61 -20.66
CA GLU A 44 -4.67 17.64 -20.75
C GLU A 44 -3.82 17.75 -19.47
N LEU A 45 -4.46 17.69 -18.30
CA LEU A 45 -3.73 17.63 -17.03
C LEU A 45 -2.81 16.40 -16.97
N ILE A 46 -3.30 15.24 -17.44
CA ILE A 46 -2.52 13.99 -17.47
C ILE A 46 -1.29 14.14 -18.38
N LYS A 47 -1.45 14.72 -19.58
CA LYS A 47 -0.34 14.97 -20.51
C LYS A 47 0.72 15.86 -19.88
N ILE A 48 0.34 17.00 -19.30
CA ILE A 48 1.27 17.93 -18.67
C ILE A 48 2.00 17.26 -17.50
N SER A 49 1.29 16.46 -16.69
CA SER A 49 1.90 15.67 -15.60
C SER A 49 2.96 14.70 -16.14
N LEU A 50 2.62 13.95 -17.20
CA LEU A 50 3.52 12.97 -17.80
C LEU A 50 4.73 13.63 -18.47
N GLU A 51 4.55 14.76 -19.15
CA GLU A 51 5.65 15.51 -19.78
C GLU A 51 6.66 16.01 -18.74
N LYS A 52 6.17 16.56 -17.61
CA LYS A 52 7.05 17.06 -16.54
C LYS A 52 7.78 15.93 -15.83
N ILE A 53 7.09 14.85 -15.46
CA ILE A 53 7.75 13.76 -14.71
C ILE A 53 8.78 13.03 -15.56
N LYS A 54 8.56 12.87 -16.87
CA LYS A 54 9.53 12.26 -17.80
C LYS A 54 10.85 13.02 -17.91
N GLN A 55 10.84 14.32 -17.62
CA GLN A 55 12.05 15.16 -17.61
C GLN A 55 12.88 15.00 -16.34
N ILE A 56 12.41 14.22 -15.35
CA ILE A 56 13.06 14.04 -14.05
C ILE A 56 13.41 12.57 -13.86
N PRO A 57 14.61 12.12 -14.28
CA PRO A 57 15.01 10.71 -14.18
C PRO A 57 14.91 10.12 -12.77
N GLU A 58 15.11 10.94 -11.72
CA GLU A 58 15.00 10.49 -10.33
C GLU A 58 13.57 10.02 -9.96
N LEU A 59 12.52 10.59 -10.57
CA LEU A 59 11.12 10.20 -10.30
C LEU A 59 10.63 9.05 -11.18
N ASN A 60 11.37 8.69 -12.24
CA ASN A 60 11.02 7.60 -13.15
C ASN A 60 11.59 6.23 -12.72
N ASN A 61 12.43 6.22 -11.69
CA ASN A 61 13.08 5.02 -11.18
C ASN A 61 12.54 4.62 -9.78
N LEU A 62 13.19 3.65 -9.15
CA LEU A 62 12.97 3.35 -7.74
C LEU A 62 13.51 4.50 -6.89
N ILE A 63 12.72 4.95 -5.93
CA ILE A 63 13.05 6.05 -5.03
C ILE A 63 13.63 5.48 -3.75
N GLU A 64 14.93 5.70 -3.54
CA GLU A 64 15.67 5.27 -2.35
C GLU A 64 15.87 6.43 -1.36
N ASP A 65 16.20 7.61 -1.88
CA ASP A 65 16.28 8.84 -1.09
C ASP A 65 14.97 9.63 -1.19
N TYR A 66 14.25 9.73 -0.08
CA TYR A 66 12.98 10.45 -0.02
C TYR A 66 13.11 11.97 -0.02
N SER A 67 14.33 12.53 0.10
CA SER A 67 14.55 13.98 -0.05
C SER A 67 14.11 14.50 -1.42
N ILE A 68 14.10 13.63 -2.45
CA ILE A 68 13.66 14.00 -3.80
C ILE A 68 12.17 14.34 -3.85
N LEU A 69 11.38 13.80 -2.92
CA LEU A 69 9.94 14.06 -2.87
C LEU A 69 9.67 15.53 -2.52
N ASP A 70 10.46 16.09 -1.60
CA ASP A 70 10.41 17.52 -1.28
C ASP A 70 11.02 18.35 -2.40
N LYS A 71 12.15 17.91 -2.98
CA LYS A 71 12.82 18.60 -4.10
C LYS A 71 11.89 18.80 -5.30
N TYR A 72 11.05 17.81 -5.61
CA TYR A 72 10.18 17.81 -6.78
C TYR A 72 8.69 17.89 -6.42
N LYS A 73 8.38 18.50 -5.28
CA LYS A 73 7.03 18.57 -4.74
C LYS A 73 6.00 19.08 -5.77
N ASP A 74 6.30 20.14 -6.50
CA ASP A 74 5.37 20.73 -7.48
C ASP A 74 4.99 19.76 -8.61
N VAL A 75 5.93 18.91 -9.04
CA VAL A 75 5.68 17.90 -10.08
C VAL A 75 4.87 16.75 -9.52
N ILE A 76 5.14 16.35 -8.27
CA ILE A 76 4.37 15.33 -7.57
C ILE A 76 2.94 15.84 -7.32
N ASP A 77 2.75 17.08 -6.87
CA ASP A 77 1.44 17.71 -6.67
C ASP A 77 0.62 17.67 -7.98
N LEU A 78 1.25 17.97 -9.11
CA LEU A 78 0.60 17.91 -10.42
C LEU A 78 0.20 16.47 -10.81
N LEU A 79 1.08 15.49 -10.59
CA LEU A 79 0.78 14.08 -10.83
C LEU A 79 -0.37 13.59 -9.94
N MET A 80 -0.36 13.98 -8.68
CA MET A 80 -1.33 13.55 -7.67
C MET A 80 -2.66 14.30 -7.77
N ALA A 81 -2.73 15.47 -8.41
CA ALA A 81 -3.96 16.22 -8.62
C ALA A 81 -5.04 15.44 -9.40
N VAL A 82 -4.62 14.45 -10.20
CA VAL A 82 -5.54 13.54 -10.89
C VAL A 82 -6.16 12.52 -9.92
N ILE A 83 -5.39 12.05 -8.93
CA ILE A 83 -5.87 11.12 -7.89
C ILE A 83 -6.63 11.87 -6.79
N TYR A 84 -6.25 13.11 -6.50
CA TYR A 84 -6.81 13.96 -5.46
C TYR A 84 -7.42 15.22 -6.08
N PRO A 85 -8.64 15.14 -6.64
CA PRO A 85 -9.27 16.27 -7.33
C PRO A 85 -9.41 17.50 -6.42
N SER A 86 -9.15 18.69 -6.98
CA SER A 86 -9.20 19.96 -6.22
C SER A 86 -10.53 20.19 -5.52
N ALA A 87 -11.65 19.70 -6.09
CA ALA A 87 -12.98 19.79 -5.49
C ALA A 87 -13.11 19.04 -4.14
N GLN A 88 -12.30 18.00 -3.93
CA GLN A 88 -12.28 17.18 -2.71
C GLN A 88 -11.05 17.41 -1.84
N TRP A 89 -10.06 18.18 -2.31
CA TRP A 89 -8.78 18.40 -1.65
C TRP A 89 -8.92 18.75 -0.16
N ASN A 90 -9.80 19.70 0.15
CA ASN A 90 -10.04 20.18 1.52
C ASN A 90 -11.13 19.40 2.29
N ARG A 91 -11.71 18.35 1.69
CA ARG A 91 -12.87 17.62 2.24
C ARG A 91 -12.61 16.14 2.47
N GLN A 92 -11.57 15.57 1.89
CA GLN A 92 -11.20 14.16 2.05
C GLN A 92 -10.08 13.98 3.08
N ILE A 93 -10.18 12.90 3.86
CA ILE A 93 -9.13 12.45 4.79
C ILE A 93 -8.39 11.30 4.09
N SER A 94 -7.27 11.60 3.44
CA SER A 94 -6.58 10.62 2.61
C SER A 94 -5.08 10.93 2.51
N ALA A 95 -4.29 9.89 2.28
CA ALA A 95 -2.86 10.01 2.07
C ALA A 95 -2.36 8.87 1.17
N SER A 96 -1.26 9.11 0.45
CA SER A 96 -0.51 8.09 -0.27
C SER A 96 0.73 7.72 0.53
N VAL A 97 1.01 6.42 0.59
CA VAL A 97 2.09 5.83 1.38
C VAL A 97 3.00 4.98 0.53
N VAL A 98 4.26 4.86 0.96
CA VAL A 98 5.13 3.80 0.46
C VAL A 98 4.47 2.44 0.78
N PRO A 99 4.36 1.50 -0.18
CA PRO A 99 3.64 0.25 0.00
C PRO A 99 4.01 -0.48 1.28
N PHE A 100 2.98 -0.94 2.01
CA PHE A 100 3.13 -1.66 3.27
C PHE A 100 4.02 -0.91 4.29
N SER A 101 3.91 0.41 4.39
CA SER A 101 4.60 1.20 5.41
C SER A 101 3.68 2.31 5.93
N PHE A 102 4.12 3.01 6.98
CA PHE A 102 3.52 4.26 7.42
C PHE A 102 4.33 5.49 6.97
N ASN A 103 5.10 5.34 5.89
CA ASN A 103 5.79 6.47 5.29
C ASN A 103 4.86 7.16 4.28
N PHE A 104 4.21 8.22 4.73
CA PHE A 104 3.26 9.01 3.94
C PHE A 104 4.00 10.07 3.14
N PHE A 105 3.96 9.98 1.81
CA PHE A 105 4.62 10.96 0.94
C PHE A 105 3.68 12.02 0.36
N TYR A 106 2.37 11.78 0.39
CA TYR A 106 1.37 12.74 -0.10
C TYR A 106 0.14 12.72 0.83
N ARG A 107 -0.29 13.88 1.33
CA ARG A 107 -1.29 13.96 2.41
C ARG A 107 -2.26 15.11 2.12
N THR A 108 -3.54 14.89 2.39
CA THR A 108 -4.53 15.97 2.30
C THR A 108 -4.54 16.83 3.57
N PRO A 109 -5.00 18.09 3.50
CA PRO A 109 -5.03 18.98 4.67
C PRO A 109 -5.79 18.42 5.87
N LEU A 110 -6.90 17.68 5.66
CA LEU A 110 -7.63 17.06 6.76
C LEU A 110 -6.89 15.86 7.36
N PHE A 111 -6.10 15.13 6.56
CA PHE A 111 -5.28 14.04 7.08
C PHE A 111 -4.20 14.58 8.04
N ASP A 112 -3.59 15.72 7.71
CA ASP A 112 -2.58 16.39 8.54
C ASP A 112 -3.12 16.87 9.91
N LYS A 113 -4.43 17.07 10.04
CA LYS A 113 -5.07 17.41 11.33
C LYS A 113 -5.29 16.20 12.24
N ILE A 114 -5.33 15.00 11.66
CA ILE A 114 -5.67 13.78 12.38
C ILE A 114 -4.41 13.04 12.79
N LEU A 115 -3.42 12.96 11.89
CA LEU A 115 -2.15 12.30 12.15
C LEU A 115 -1.01 13.32 12.02
N PRO A 116 -0.15 13.45 13.04
CA PRO A 116 0.97 14.38 12.97
C PRO A 116 2.02 13.88 11.95
N LYS A 117 2.83 14.82 11.45
CA LYS A 117 3.90 14.54 10.46
C LYS A 117 5.17 14.00 11.09
N ASP A 118 5.35 14.19 12.40
CA ASP A 118 6.53 13.77 13.17
C ASP A 118 6.60 12.25 13.39
N GLY A 119 5.64 11.49 12.86
CA GLY A 119 5.58 10.03 12.99
C GLY A 119 5.12 9.56 14.36
N ASN A 120 4.79 10.47 15.29
CA ASN A 120 4.33 10.13 16.63
C ASN A 120 2.82 9.94 16.66
N PHE A 121 2.36 8.86 16.01
CA PHE A 121 0.95 8.49 16.00
C PHE A 121 0.72 7.16 16.71
N ASN A 122 -0.26 7.16 17.62
CA ASN A 122 -0.81 5.95 18.20
C ASN A 122 -2.10 5.61 17.45
N ILE A 123 -2.00 4.68 16.50
CA ILE A 123 -3.16 4.07 15.86
C ILE A 123 -3.51 2.83 16.69
N GLU A 124 -4.47 2.99 17.58
CA GLU A 124 -5.03 1.85 18.31
C GLU A 124 -6.06 1.18 17.41
N LYS A 125 -5.92 -0.12 17.17
CA LYS A 125 -6.99 -0.87 16.52
C LYS A 125 -8.09 -1.20 17.51
N VAL A 126 -9.33 -1.07 17.06
CA VAL A 126 -10.47 -1.51 17.86
C VAL A 126 -10.67 -3.00 17.64
N GLY A 127 -10.57 -3.79 18.72
CA GLY A 127 -10.94 -5.20 18.72
C GLY A 127 -9.93 -6.18 18.10
N LEU A 128 -8.70 -5.75 17.81
CA LEU A 128 -7.61 -6.61 17.31
C LEU A 128 -6.32 -6.33 18.08
N ALA A 129 -5.52 -7.37 18.32
CA ALA A 129 -4.19 -7.21 18.90
C ALA A 129 -3.22 -6.60 17.87
N ALA A 130 -2.12 -5.99 18.33
CA ALA A 130 -1.13 -5.36 17.46
C ALA A 130 -0.48 -6.38 16.49
N GLU A 131 -0.34 -7.62 16.94
CA GLU A 131 0.22 -8.74 16.21
C GLU A 131 -0.69 -9.15 15.04
N ASP A 132 -2.01 -9.14 15.24
CA ASP A 132 -3.00 -9.45 14.21
C ASP A 132 -2.96 -8.42 13.07
N VAL A 133 -2.62 -7.17 13.38
CA VAL A 133 -2.43 -6.10 12.39
C VAL A 133 -1.28 -6.39 11.45
N PHE A 134 -0.17 -6.73 12.06
CA PHE A 134 1.05 -7.01 11.35
C PHE A 134 0.85 -8.25 10.48
N LEU A 135 0.21 -9.27 11.03
CA LEU A 135 -0.14 -10.49 10.33
C LEU A 135 -1.06 -10.24 9.13
N ASP A 136 -2.16 -9.50 9.33
CA ASP A 136 -3.07 -9.10 8.25
C ASP A 136 -2.33 -8.35 7.13
N LYS A 137 -1.37 -7.49 7.49
CA LYS A 137 -0.54 -6.74 6.54
C LYS A 137 0.34 -7.69 5.70
N VAL A 138 0.96 -8.69 6.33
CA VAL A 138 1.76 -9.72 5.63
C VAL A 138 0.88 -10.56 4.70
N ILE A 139 -0.29 -10.98 5.17
CA ILE A 139 -1.25 -11.75 4.37
C ILE A 139 -1.70 -10.95 3.15
N ASN A 140 -2.05 -9.66 3.31
CA ASN A 140 -2.44 -8.82 2.18
C ASN A 140 -1.32 -8.70 1.13
N ALA A 141 -0.05 -8.71 1.51
CA ALA A 141 1.06 -8.74 0.56
C ALA A 141 1.12 -10.05 -0.24
N TYR A 142 0.93 -11.20 0.43
CA TYR A 142 0.83 -12.48 -0.24
C TYR A 142 -0.39 -12.58 -1.16
N LEU A 143 -1.54 -12.08 -0.75
CA LEU A 143 -2.74 -12.05 -1.60
C LEU A 143 -2.53 -11.14 -2.82
N LEU A 144 -1.81 -10.02 -2.68
CA LEU A 144 -1.42 -9.17 -3.81
C LEU A 144 -0.48 -9.92 -4.78
N ILE A 145 0.48 -10.68 -4.26
CA ILE A 145 1.37 -11.54 -5.06
C ILE A 145 0.56 -12.58 -5.83
N LEU A 146 -0.39 -13.28 -5.18
CA LEU A 146 -1.28 -14.23 -5.84
C LEU A 146 -2.11 -13.58 -6.94
N ALA A 147 -2.68 -12.41 -6.68
CA ALA A 147 -3.51 -11.70 -7.64
C ALA A 147 -2.72 -11.29 -8.89
N GLN A 148 -1.51 -10.74 -8.72
CA GLN A 148 -0.73 -10.17 -9.82
C GLN A 148 0.15 -11.17 -10.56
N LEU A 149 0.72 -12.16 -9.86
CA LEU A 149 1.70 -13.09 -10.44
C LEU A 149 1.13 -14.48 -10.73
N TYR A 150 0.00 -14.84 -10.12
CA TYR A 150 -0.66 -16.14 -10.30
C TYR A 150 -2.09 -16.02 -10.83
N ASN A 151 -2.61 -14.80 -11.05
CA ASN A 151 -3.99 -14.53 -11.47
C ASN A 151 -5.05 -15.12 -10.53
N VAL A 152 -4.74 -15.22 -9.23
CA VAL A 152 -5.66 -15.74 -8.21
C VAL A 152 -6.21 -14.58 -7.38
N GLN A 153 -7.48 -14.27 -7.57
CA GLN A 153 -8.15 -13.19 -6.84
C GLN A 153 -8.61 -13.68 -5.46
N ALA A 154 -8.09 -13.05 -4.41
CA ALA A 154 -8.48 -13.30 -3.03
C ALA A 154 -8.37 -12.00 -2.23
N VAL A 155 -9.31 -11.79 -1.31
CA VAL A 155 -9.37 -10.59 -0.48
C VAL A 155 -9.52 -10.99 0.97
N LEU A 156 -8.67 -10.41 1.82
CA LEU A 156 -8.84 -10.53 3.26
C LEU A 156 -10.01 -9.64 3.70
N LYS A 157 -11.10 -10.25 4.17
CA LYS A 157 -12.26 -9.53 4.68
C LYS A 157 -12.05 -9.16 6.15
N SER A 158 -11.20 -8.17 6.41
CA SER A 158 -10.94 -7.65 7.75
C SER A 158 -11.06 -6.12 7.73
N PRO A 159 -12.23 -5.55 8.06
CA PRO A 159 -12.37 -4.09 8.11
C PRO A 159 -11.51 -3.57 9.26
N LEU A 160 -10.54 -2.73 8.90
CA LEU A 160 -9.63 -2.14 9.85
C LEU A 160 -10.22 -0.84 10.42
N VAL A 161 -10.60 -0.83 11.69
CA VAL A 161 -10.97 0.40 12.42
C VAL A 161 -9.80 0.90 13.27
N ALA A 162 -9.36 2.12 12.98
CA ALA A 162 -8.36 2.88 13.72
C ALA A 162 -9.05 3.84 14.70
N LYS A 163 -8.66 3.78 15.97
CA LYS A 163 -8.94 4.79 16.98
C LYS A 163 -7.76 5.75 17.01
N ILE A 164 -8.03 7.02 16.74
CA ILE A 164 -7.04 8.09 16.70
C ILE A 164 -7.51 9.20 17.64
N LYS A 165 -6.60 9.69 18.49
CA LYS A 165 -6.87 10.85 19.32
C LYS A 165 -6.70 12.11 18.48
N ASN A 166 -7.78 12.88 18.31
CA ASN A 166 -7.74 14.11 17.53
C ASN A 166 -6.85 15.15 18.24
N ILE A 167 -5.93 15.77 17.50
CA ILE A 167 -4.94 16.71 18.06
C ILE A 167 -5.63 17.99 18.57
N GLU A 168 -6.60 18.51 17.82
CA GLU A 168 -7.31 19.76 18.14
C GLU A 168 -8.29 19.58 19.32
N THR A 169 -9.11 18.52 19.31
CA THR A 169 -10.20 18.34 20.29
C THR A 169 -9.86 17.42 21.46
N GLN A 170 -8.75 16.67 21.37
CA GLN A 170 -8.35 15.62 22.32
C GLN A 170 -9.35 14.45 22.45
N LEU A 171 -10.40 14.41 21.63
CA LEU A 171 -11.39 13.34 21.62
C LEU A 171 -10.91 12.15 20.78
N ASN A 172 -11.33 10.95 21.18
CA ASN A 172 -11.14 9.74 20.39
C ASN A 172 -12.08 9.75 19.19
N SER A 173 -11.51 9.63 18.00
CA SER A 173 -12.24 9.45 16.74
C SER A 173 -11.96 8.07 16.19
N TYR A 174 -12.97 7.46 15.56
CA TYR A 174 -12.88 6.11 15.01
C TYR A 174 -13.02 6.18 13.49
N TYR A 175 -12.02 5.64 12.78
CA TYR A 175 -11.91 5.69 11.34
C TYR A 175 -11.83 4.28 10.79
N GLN A 176 -12.70 3.93 9.84
CA GLN A 176 -12.48 2.74 9.04
C GLN A 176 -11.45 3.05 7.95
N LEU A 177 -10.36 2.28 7.93
CA LEU A 177 -9.32 2.41 6.92
C LEU A 177 -9.75 1.70 5.64
N SER A 178 -9.59 2.39 4.52
CA SER A 178 -9.71 1.84 3.17
C SER A 178 -8.35 1.96 2.50
N VAL A 179 -7.87 0.87 1.93
CA VAL A 179 -6.59 0.81 1.21
C VAL A 179 -6.87 0.48 -0.24
N ASP A 180 -6.34 1.30 -1.13
CA ASP A 180 -6.38 1.07 -2.57
C ASP A 180 -4.98 0.65 -3.06
N PRO A 181 -4.78 -0.64 -3.43
CA PRO A 181 -3.49 -1.14 -3.89
C PRO A 181 -3.28 -0.95 -5.40
N THR A 182 -4.13 -0.21 -6.11
CA THR A 182 -4.13 -0.10 -7.60
C THR A 182 -2.74 0.17 -8.19
N PHE A 183 -1.91 0.99 -7.53
CA PHE A 183 -0.57 1.35 -8.03
C PHE A 183 0.58 0.57 -7.39
N VAL A 184 0.29 -0.45 -6.58
CA VAL A 184 1.30 -1.34 -6.00
C VAL A 184 1.59 -2.48 -6.98
N ARG A 185 2.87 -2.78 -7.20
CA ARG A 185 3.31 -3.90 -8.05
C ARG A 185 4.11 -4.90 -7.24
N ALA A 186 3.69 -6.16 -7.27
CA ALA A 186 4.48 -7.30 -6.84
C ALA A 186 5.44 -7.68 -7.99
N VAL A 187 6.72 -7.87 -7.67
CA VAL A 187 7.75 -8.26 -8.63
C VAL A 187 8.45 -9.48 -8.08
N CYS A 188 8.74 -10.48 -8.92
CA CYS A 188 9.64 -11.55 -8.55
C CYS A 188 11.04 -11.23 -9.08
N LYS A 189 12.07 -11.34 -8.23
CA LYS A 189 13.47 -11.01 -8.58
C LYS A 189 14.09 -12.01 -9.55
N ASP A 190 13.67 -13.27 -9.44
CA ASP A 190 14.21 -14.40 -10.21
C ASP A 190 13.08 -15.24 -10.83
N LYS A 191 13.27 -16.56 -10.90
CA LYS A 191 12.23 -17.50 -11.34
C LYS A 191 11.07 -17.50 -10.32
N LEU A 192 9.89 -17.12 -10.81
CA LEU A 192 8.63 -17.24 -10.08
C LEU A 192 8.45 -18.68 -9.57
N PRO A 193 8.25 -18.90 -8.26
CA PRO A 193 7.91 -20.22 -7.73
C PRO A 193 6.70 -20.81 -8.44
N GLU A 194 6.75 -22.10 -8.77
CA GLU A 194 5.58 -22.77 -9.35
C GLU A 194 4.65 -23.18 -8.21
N LEU A 195 3.37 -22.84 -8.31
CA LEU A 195 2.34 -23.27 -7.38
C LEU A 195 1.33 -24.16 -8.09
N SER A 196 1.10 -25.34 -7.53
CA SER A 196 -0.02 -26.20 -7.95
C SER A 196 -1.36 -25.65 -7.47
N HIS A 197 -2.44 -26.05 -8.13
CA HIS A 197 -3.81 -25.74 -7.69
C HIS A 197 -4.09 -26.21 -6.24
N ALA A 198 -3.51 -27.34 -5.83
CA ALA A 198 -3.67 -27.89 -4.48
C ALA A 198 -2.96 -27.02 -3.42
N GLU A 199 -1.78 -26.48 -3.75
CA GLU A 199 -1.04 -25.56 -2.89
C GLU A 199 -1.78 -24.24 -2.76
N ILE A 200 -2.25 -23.65 -3.86
CA ILE A 200 -3.06 -22.41 -3.83
C ILE A 200 -4.31 -22.61 -2.98
N LYS A 201 -5.02 -23.72 -3.17
CA LYS A 201 -6.21 -24.05 -2.35
C LYS A 201 -5.86 -24.18 -0.86
N SER A 202 -4.69 -24.74 -0.54
CA SER A 202 -4.24 -24.89 0.85
C SER A 202 -3.91 -23.54 1.48
N LEU A 203 -3.22 -22.67 0.75
CA LEU A 203 -2.92 -21.29 1.15
C LEU A 203 -4.20 -20.47 1.42
N LEU A 204 -5.20 -20.58 0.56
CA LEU A 204 -6.45 -19.84 0.70
C LEU A 204 -7.42 -20.45 1.74
N LYS A 205 -7.30 -21.75 2.03
CA LYS A 205 -8.09 -22.41 3.07
C LYS A 205 -7.72 -21.94 4.47
N ASP A 206 -6.43 -21.68 4.70
CA ASP A 206 -5.90 -21.17 5.95
C ASP A 206 -4.87 -20.06 5.68
N VAL A 207 -5.38 -18.86 5.43
CA VAL A 207 -4.55 -17.69 5.07
C VAL A 207 -3.60 -17.27 6.20
N TYR A 208 -3.87 -17.70 7.44
CA TYR A 208 -3.06 -17.38 8.61
C TYR A 208 -1.91 -18.37 8.85
N ASN A 209 -1.79 -19.42 8.02
CA ASN A 209 -0.64 -20.32 8.02
C ASN A 209 0.57 -19.70 7.31
N ILE A 210 1.25 -18.78 8.00
CA ILE A 210 2.40 -18.05 7.43
C ILE A 210 3.57 -18.95 7.09
N ASP A 211 3.81 -20.02 7.86
CA ASP A 211 4.87 -20.98 7.56
C ASP A 211 4.67 -21.62 6.17
N LEU A 212 3.41 -21.90 5.81
CA LEU A 212 3.07 -22.42 4.48
C LEU A 212 3.34 -21.37 3.39
N TRP A 213 2.96 -20.11 3.63
CA TRP A 213 3.25 -19.01 2.71
C TRP A 213 4.75 -18.84 2.49
N MET A 214 5.55 -18.75 3.55
CA MET A 214 7.00 -18.54 3.45
C MET A 214 7.72 -19.71 2.79
N ARG A 215 7.25 -20.94 3.02
CA ARG A 215 7.82 -22.14 2.37
C ARG A 215 7.56 -22.17 0.87
N LEU A 216 6.36 -21.79 0.43
CA LEU A 216 5.95 -21.88 -0.98
C LEU A 216 6.32 -20.61 -1.77
N LEU A 217 6.25 -19.45 -1.12
CA LEU A 217 6.52 -18.12 -1.67
C LEU A 217 7.51 -17.38 -0.74
N PRO A 218 8.80 -17.74 -0.74
CA PRO A 218 9.78 -17.10 0.14
C PRO A 218 9.84 -15.57 -0.11
N PRO A 219 9.64 -14.71 0.93
CA PRO A 219 9.56 -13.26 0.77
C PRO A 219 10.76 -12.62 0.08
N GLU A 220 11.96 -13.17 0.25
CA GLU A 220 13.20 -12.67 -0.34
C GLU A 220 13.21 -12.73 -1.87
N LYS A 221 12.36 -13.56 -2.48
CA LYS A 221 12.16 -13.63 -3.93
C LYS A 221 11.32 -12.48 -4.49
N PHE A 222 10.67 -11.70 -3.62
CA PHE A 222 9.78 -10.61 -3.98
C PHE A 222 10.28 -9.25 -3.46
#